data_AF-A0A839TBT5-F1
#
_entry.id   AF-A0A839TBT5-F1
#
_cell.length_a   1.000
_cell.length_b   1.000
_cell.length_c   1.000
_cell.angle_alpha   90.00
_cell.angle_beta   90.00
_cell.angle_gamma   90.00
#
_symmetry.space_group_name_H-M   'P 1'
#
loop_
_entity.id
_entity.type
_entity.pdbx_description
1 polymer ?
#
loop_
_entity_poly.entity_id
_entity_poly.type
_entity_poly.pdbx_seq_one_letter_code
_entity_poly.pdbx_strand_id
1 'polypeptide(L)'
;MWNNSLQTLMVSTIMAVGVSLSACDSNKESATAAEDASAEKSEQAVAETTKEENTTAHADLDGATAQQGTPVKYDVASWGTGKVKTLNVDELSEIKSAFGKVVSTDENSLDYASNPASKYRFKKADAPYLDLIDSEKYLELGWYFANPTDSDNEKKLSKNHAKKSYQLARQLMGDEGGKLVADMLNGQIVKNKVIGGQKVELAKCEFYSCMLVINKSAAQTADK
;
A
#
# COMPACT_ATOMS: atom_id res chain seq x y z
N MET A 1 39.51 39.85 -28.94
CA MET A 1 40.81 39.34 -29.42
C MET A 1 41.18 38.12 -28.58
N TRP A 2 41.68 37.06 -29.24
CA TRP A 2 42.00 35.70 -28.75
C TRP A 2 40.81 34.84 -28.28
N ASN A 3 40.39 33.71 -28.87
CA ASN A 3 40.87 32.65 -29.79
C ASN A 3 41.09 31.29 -29.09
N ASN A 4 40.65 30.24 -29.81
CA ASN A 4 40.80 28.78 -29.66
C ASN A 4 39.69 28.01 -28.94
N SER A 5 38.89 27.18 -29.65
CA SER A 5 39.19 25.84 -30.25
C SER A 5 39.06 24.75 -29.16
N LEU A 6 38.35 23.63 -29.29
CA LEU A 6 38.14 22.68 -30.38
C LEU A 6 36.83 21.91 -30.17
N GLN A 7 36.30 21.36 -31.26
CA GLN A 7 35.19 20.40 -31.34
C GLN A 7 35.50 19.07 -30.65
N THR A 8 34.48 18.41 -30.07
CA THR A 8 34.40 16.93 -30.11
C THR A 8 32.96 16.43 -30.25
N LEU A 9 32.79 15.66 -31.33
CA LEU A 9 31.70 14.82 -31.82
C LEU A 9 30.55 14.40 -30.89
N MET A 10 29.34 14.53 -31.42
CA MET A 10 28.22 13.61 -31.16
C MET A 10 28.54 12.22 -31.74
N VAL A 11 28.33 11.16 -30.97
CA VAL A 11 27.92 9.85 -31.49
C VAL A 11 26.88 9.25 -30.56
N SER A 12 25.69 9.03 -31.12
CA SER A 12 24.58 8.28 -30.57
C SER A 12 24.89 6.78 -30.50
N THR A 13 24.54 6.11 -29.40
CA THR A 13 24.24 4.68 -29.45
C THR A 13 23.00 4.39 -28.63
N ILE A 14 21.92 4.11 -29.35
CA ILE A 14 20.70 3.47 -28.87
C ILE A 14 21.05 2.00 -28.59
N MET A 15 20.71 1.49 -27.40
CA MET A 15 20.51 0.06 -27.20
C MET A 15 19.13 -0.18 -26.63
N ALA A 16 18.34 -0.88 -27.42
CA ALA A 16 17.00 -1.36 -27.13
C ALA A 16 17.08 -2.78 -26.55
N VAL A 17 16.32 -2.97 -25.46
CA VAL A 17 15.53 -4.15 -25.04
C VAL A 17 16.18 -5.54 -25.06
N GLY A 18 16.23 -6.14 -23.88
CA GLY A 18 16.17 -7.59 -23.67
C GLY A 18 15.47 -7.89 -22.35
N VAL A 19 14.15 -8.01 -22.37
CA VAL A 19 13.37 -8.56 -21.25
C VAL A 19 13.26 -10.06 -21.47
N SER A 20 14.02 -10.86 -20.71
CA SER A 20 13.80 -12.30 -20.61
C SER A 20 12.71 -12.56 -19.58
N LEU A 21 11.51 -12.89 -20.06
CA LEU A 21 10.44 -13.49 -19.26
C LEU A 21 10.79 -14.97 -19.07
N SER A 22 11.20 -15.36 -17.86
CA SER A 22 11.27 -16.77 -17.46
C SER A 22 9.84 -17.25 -17.22
N ALA A 23 9.23 -17.86 -18.24
CA ALA A 23 8.04 -18.67 -18.07
C ALA A 23 8.43 -19.95 -17.32
N CYS A 24 7.75 -20.23 -16.20
CA CYS A 24 7.77 -21.56 -15.58
C CYS A 24 7.08 -22.53 -16.52
N ASP A 25 7.85 -23.38 -17.19
CA ASP A 25 7.32 -24.55 -17.88
C ASP A 25 7.59 -25.79 -17.02
N SER A 26 6.52 -26.52 -16.77
CA SER A 26 6.44 -27.72 -15.96
C SER A 26 6.88 -28.96 -16.74
N ASN A 27 7.48 -29.90 -16.02
CA ASN A 27 7.81 -31.27 -16.43
C ASN A 27 8.95 -31.44 -17.45
N LYS A 28 10.13 -31.76 -16.93
CA LYS A 28 10.89 -32.93 -17.41
C LYS A 28 11.75 -33.55 -16.32
N GLU A 29 11.45 -34.82 -16.13
CA GLU A 29 12.10 -35.88 -15.38
C GLU A 29 13.63 -35.94 -15.59
N SER A 30 14.37 -36.09 -14.49
CA SER A 30 15.68 -36.75 -14.47
C SER A 30 15.90 -37.37 -13.10
N ALA A 31 16.06 -38.70 -13.13
CA ALA A 31 16.25 -39.58 -12.00
C ALA A 31 17.73 -39.71 -11.59
N THR A 32 17.91 -40.37 -10.44
CA THR A 32 19.12 -40.90 -9.74
C THR A 32 19.60 -40.06 -8.55
N ALA A 33 19.92 -40.60 -7.36
CA ALA A 33 19.73 -41.92 -6.73
C ALA A 33 20.16 -41.82 -5.22
N ALA A 34 19.86 -42.88 -4.45
CA ALA A 34 20.29 -43.23 -3.07
C ALA A 34 19.37 -42.72 -1.92
N GLU A 35 18.49 -43.57 -1.39
CA GLU A 35 18.68 -44.57 -0.31
C GLU A 35 18.52 -43.94 1.09
N ASP A 36 17.39 -44.19 1.76
CA ASP A 36 17.39 -45.06 2.94
C ASP A 36 15.97 -45.55 3.27
N ALA A 37 15.91 -46.76 3.80
CA ALA A 37 14.72 -47.52 4.11
C ALA A 37 14.10 -47.10 5.44
N SER A 38 12.77 -47.17 5.53
CA SER A 38 12.09 -47.83 6.66
C SER A 38 10.63 -48.07 6.32
N ALA A 39 10.28 -49.35 6.35
CA ALA A 39 8.94 -49.87 6.25
C ALA A 39 8.11 -49.46 7.47
N GLU A 40 6.82 -49.15 7.26
CA GLU A 40 5.77 -49.74 8.08
C GLU A 40 4.55 -50.07 7.21
N LYS A 41 4.14 -51.32 7.36
CA LYS A 41 2.97 -51.98 6.79
C LYS A 41 1.79 -51.72 7.71
N SER A 42 0.65 -51.28 7.19
CA SER A 42 -0.66 -51.55 7.81
C SER A 42 -1.76 -51.45 6.75
N GLU A 43 -2.58 -52.50 6.74
CA GLU A 43 -3.61 -52.84 5.77
C GLU A 43 -4.80 -51.87 5.86
N GLN A 44 -5.41 -51.53 4.72
CA GLN A 44 -6.85 -51.31 4.72
C GLN A 44 -7.50 -51.63 3.37
N ALA A 45 -8.69 -52.20 3.50
CA ALA A 45 -9.43 -53.01 2.54
C ALA A 45 -9.81 -52.31 1.24
N VAL A 46 -9.85 -53.13 0.19
CA VAL A 46 -10.55 -52.90 -1.07
C VAL A 46 -12.04 -52.71 -0.80
N ALA A 47 -12.60 -51.58 -1.24
CA ALA A 47 -14.02 -51.46 -1.53
C ALA A 47 -14.16 -50.97 -2.97
N GLU A 48 -14.62 -51.87 -3.84
CA GLU A 48 -14.94 -51.59 -5.23
C GLU A 48 -16.20 -50.72 -5.35
N THR A 49 -16.03 -49.61 -6.06
CA THR A 49 -16.95 -49.01 -7.04
C THR A 49 -18.45 -48.93 -6.75
N THR A 50 -18.93 -47.69 -6.58
CA THR A 50 -20.22 -47.25 -7.13
C THR A 50 -20.04 -45.97 -7.95
N LYS A 51 -20.24 -46.14 -9.26
CA LYS A 51 -20.45 -45.19 -10.36
C LYS A 51 -20.27 -43.69 -10.06
N GLU A 52 -19.24 -43.14 -10.71
CA GLU A 52 -19.11 -41.75 -11.12
C GLU A 52 -20.36 -41.30 -11.93
N GLU A 53 -21.05 -40.28 -11.43
CA GLU A 53 -21.75 -39.34 -12.31
C GLU A 53 -20.75 -38.22 -12.64
N ASN A 54 -20.07 -38.40 -13.77
CA ASN A 54 -19.31 -37.37 -14.45
C ASN A 54 -20.27 -36.22 -14.83
N THR A 55 -20.29 -35.17 -14.03
CA THR A 55 -20.63 -33.83 -14.53
C THR A 55 -19.36 -32.99 -14.42
N THR A 56 -18.52 -33.09 -15.45
CA THR A 56 -17.56 -32.04 -15.79
C THR A 56 -18.36 -30.79 -16.14
N ALA A 57 -18.78 -30.06 -15.11
CA ALA A 57 -19.12 -28.66 -15.24
C ALA A 57 -17.81 -27.94 -15.59
N HIS A 58 -17.52 -27.82 -16.88
CA HIS A 58 -16.65 -26.75 -17.36
C HIS A 58 -17.28 -25.46 -16.83
N ALA A 59 -16.67 -24.87 -15.79
CA ALA A 59 -17.06 -23.56 -15.33
C ALA A 59 -16.85 -22.62 -16.53
N ASP A 60 -17.97 -22.17 -17.11
CA ASP A 60 -18.00 -21.13 -18.10
C ASP A 60 -17.46 -19.85 -17.45
N LEU A 61 -16.16 -19.61 -17.64
CA LEU A 61 -15.48 -18.39 -17.21
C LEU A 61 -15.75 -17.23 -18.18
N ASP A 62 -16.36 -17.49 -19.35
CA ASP A 62 -16.62 -16.49 -20.38
C ASP A 62 -17.90 -15.67 -20.10
N GLY A 63 -18.73 -16.11 -19.14
CA GLY A 63 -19.96 -15.43 -18.71
C GLY A 63 -19.85 -14.58 -17.43
N ALA A 64 -18.68 -14.48 -16.80
CA ALA A 64 -18.52 -13.76 -15.54
C ALA A 64 -18.58 -12.23 -15.74
N THR A 65 -19.80 -11.67 -15.79
CA THR A 65 -19.99 -10.22 -15.68
C THR A 65 -19.59 -9.77 -14.28
N ALA A 66 -18.45 -9.09 -14.16
CA ALA A 66 -18.03 -8.45 -12.92
C ALA A 66 -19.14 -7.50 -12.44
N GLN A 67 -19.60 -7.71 -11.21
CA GLN A 67 -20.66 -6.90 -10.63
C GLN A 67 -20.14 -5.45 -10.51
N GLN A 68 -20.68 -4.55 -11.33
CA GLN A 68 -20.19 -3.18 -11.41
C GLN A 68 -20.73 -2.39 -10.23
N GLY A 69 -19.96 -2.36 -9.14
CA GLY A 69 -20.33 -1.67 -7.92
C GLY A 69 -20.38 -0.15 -8.08
N THR A 70 -21.09 0.53 -7.18
CA THR A 70 -21.14 2.00 -7.16
C THR A 70 -19.82 2.57 -6.66
N PRO A 71 -19.16 3.49 -7.42
CA PRO A 71 -17.93 4.13 -6.98
C PRO A 71 -18.07 4.81 -5.62
N VAL A 72 -17.03 4.67 -4.78
CA VAL A 72 -17.01 5.28 -3.45
C VAL A 72 -16.74 6.77 -3.59
N LYS A 73 -17.75 7.59 -3.30
CA LYS A 73 -17.60 9.06 -3.26
C LYS A 73 -17.08 9.52 -1.90
N TYR A 74 -15.97 10.23 -1.91
CA TYR A 74 -15.40 10.92 -0.75
C TYR A 74 -15.74 12.41 -0.82
N ASP A 75 -16.69 12.84 0.00
CA ASP A 75 -17.11 14.24 0.06
C ASP A 75 -16.16 15.05 0.95
N VAL A 76 -14.94 15.28 0.45
CA VAL A 76 -13.88 15.97 1.20
C VAL A 76 -14.27 17.41 1.53
N ALA A 77 -15.09 18.05 0.68
CA ALA A 77 -15.56 19.41 0.89
C ALA A 77 -16.39 19.56 2.19
N SER A 78 -17.11 18.52 2.61
CA SER A 78 -17.87 18.55 3.88
C SER A 78 -17.05 18.23 5.12
N TRP A 79 -15.77 17.87 4.99
CA TRP A 79 -14.93 17.53 6.14
C TRP A 79 -14.40 18.74 6.91
N GLY A 80 -14.66 19.94 6.39
CA GLY A 80 -14.46 21.20 7.08
C GLY A 80 -13.11 21.85 6.79
N THR A 81 -13.13 23.19 6.75
CA THR A 81 -11.99 24.09 6.55
C THR A 81 -11.65 24.88 7.81
N GLY A 82 -12.30 24.58 8.94
CA GLY A 82 -12.04 25.25 10.22
C GLY A 82 -10.58 25.11 10.67
N LYS A 83 -10.15 25.99 11.57
CA LYS A 83 -8.79 25.95 12.14
C LYS A 83 -8.52 24.60 12.81
N VAL A 84 -7.34 24.06 12.57
CA VAL A 84 -6.85 22.82 13.19
C VAL A 84 -5.66 23.14 14.10
N LYS A 85 -5.45 22.33 15.14
CA LYS A 85 -4.21 22.37 15.94
C LYS A 85 -3.06 21.89 15.06
N THR A 86 -2.05 22.74 14.85
CA THR A 86 -0.81 22.34 14.17
C THR A 86 -0.07 21.31 15.00
N LEU A 87 0.47 20.29 14.35
CA LEU A 87 1.31 19.26 14.94
C LEU A 87 2.64 19.18 14.20
N ASN A 88 3.72 18.91 14.93
CA ASN A 88 4.99 18.50 14.37
C ASN A 88 4.97 16.99 14.07
N VAL A 89 5.71 16.58 13.04
CA VAL A 89 5.76 15.18 12.59
C VAL A 89 6.33 14.23 13.65
N ASP A 90 7.08 14.75 14.62
CA ASP A 90 7.68 13.99 15.72
C ASP A 90 6.76 13.87 16.96
N GLU A 91 5.59 14.53 16.97
CA GLU A 91 4.62 14.46 18.07
C GLU A 91 3.78 13.17 18.02
N LEU A 92 4.43 12.01 18.00
CA LEU A 92 3.81 10.69 17.77
C LEU A 92 2.61 10.41 18.69
N SER A 93 2.63 10.84 19.94
CA SER A 93 1.50 10.65 20.88
C SER A 93 0.23 11.38 20.42
N GLU A 94 0.37 12.63 19.99
CA GLU A 94 -0.74 13.45 19.49
C GLU A 94 -1.25 12.92 18.15
N ILE A 95 -0.32 12.51 17.27
CA ILE A 95 -0.61 11.91 15.98
C ILE A 95 -1.44 10.62 16.15
N LYS A 96 -1.02 9.71 17.05
CA LYS A 96 -1.80 8.50 17.36
C LYS A 96 -3.19 8.84 17.89
N SER A 97 -3.27 9.85 18.76
CA SER A 97 -4.55 10.29 19.36
C SER A 97 -5.54 10.81 18.33
N ALA A 98 -5.08 11.40 17.20
CA ALA A 98 -5.94 11.82 16.10
C ALA A 98 -6.70 10.65 15.45
N PHE A 99 -6.16 9.44 15.51
CA PHE A 99 -6.82 8.24 14.99
C PHE A 99 -7.66 7.47 16.01
N GLY A 100 -7.41 7.71 17.31
CA GLY A 100 -8.10 7.08 18.43
C GLY A 100 -7.22 6.06 19.15
N LYS A 101 -7.85 5.10 19.83
CA LYS A 101 -7.13 4.09 20.62
C LYS A 101 -6.37 3.12 19.71
N VAL A 102 -5.08 2.93 19.98
CA VAL A 102 -4.26 1.86 19.37
C VAL A 102 -4.81 0.51 19.85
N VAL A 103 -5.10 -0.37 18.90
CA VAL A 103 -5.61 -1.73 19.12
C VAL A 103 -4.45 -2.72 19.27
N SER A 104 -3.41 -2.57 18.46
CA SER A 104 -2.19 -3.38 18.53
C SER A 104 -0.98 -2.60 18.03
N THR A 105 0.20 -2.97 18.53
CA THR A 105 1.49 -2.46 18.08
C THR A 105 2.33 -3.65 17.61
N ASP A 106 2.94 -3.51 16.44
CA ASP A 106 3.96 -4.41 15.93
C ASP A 106 5.29 -3.66 15.88
N GLU A 107 6.23 -4.03 16.74
CA GLU A 107 7.55 -3.38 16.87
C GLU A 107 8.58 -3.94 15.89
N ASN A 108 8.24 -4.98 15.12
CA ASN A 108 9.13 -5.61 14.14
C ASN A 108 8.69 -5.32 12.69
N SER A 109 7.97 -4.22 12.49
CA SER A 109 7.53 -3.79 11.17
C SER A 109 8.66 -3.14 10.39
N LEU A 110 8.40 -2.92 9.10
CA LEU A 110 9.30 -2.21 8.21
C LEU A 110 8.60 -0.96 7.68
N ASP A 111 9.37 0.12 7.56
CA ASP A 111 8.93 1.34 6.88
C ASP A 111 8.99 1.21 5.35
N TYR A 112 8.58 2.27 4.67
CA TYR A 112 8.55 2.45 3.22
C TYR A 112 9.90 2.14 2.55
N ALA A 113 11.01 2.37 3.25
CA ALA A 113 12.36 2.11 2.76
C ALA A 113 12.98 0.86 3.40
N SER A 114 12.16 -0.03 3.97
CA SER A 114 12.58 -1.29 4.59
C SER A 114 13.49 -1.14 5.81
N ASN A 115 13.43 -0.01 6.53
CA ASN A 115 14.11 0.13 7.82
C ASN A 115 13.20 -0.34 8.97
N PRO A 116 13.78 -0.73 10.12
CA PRO A 116 13.00 -1.08 11.31
C PRO A 116 12.02 0.03 11.71
N ALA A 117 10.79 -0.36 12.01
CA ALA A 117 9.72 0.56 12.33
C ALA A 117 8.70 -0.04 13.30
N SER A 118 7.98 0.82 14.01
CA SER A 118 6.81 0.43 14.81
C SER A 118 5.54 0.71 14.03
N LYS A 119 4.69 -0.31 13.89
CA LYS A 119 3.38 -0.21 13.25
C LYS A 119 2.28 -0.22 14.32
N TYR A 120 1.53 0.86 14.37
CA TYR A 120 0.36 1.04 15.24
C TYR A 120 -0.91 0.84 14.44
N ARG A 121 -1.75 -0.09 14.89
CA ARG A 121 -3.03 -0.39 14.24
C ARG A 121 -4.19 0.13 15.08
N PHE A 122 -5.14 0.79 14.43
CA PHE A 122 -6.29 1.42 15.10
C PHE A 122 -7.60 0.64 14.93
N LYS A 123 -7.54 -0.53 14.27
CA LYS A 123 -8.69 -1.38 13.94
C LYS A 123 -8.40 -2.85 14.24
N LYS A 124 -9.45 -3.64 14.45
CA LYS A 124 -9.32 -5.09 14.61
C LYS A 124 -8.95 -5.75 13.27
N ALA A 125 -8.40 -6.96 13.31
CA ALA A 125 -7.85 -7.66 12.15
C ALA A 125 -8.88 -7.96 11.04
N ASP A 126 -10.16 -8.06 11.40
CA ASP A 126 -11.30 -8.35 10.53
C ASP A 126 -11.98 -7.08 9.98
N ALA A 127 -11.43 -5.89 10.26
CA ALA A 127 -11.98 -4.62 9.79
C ALA A 127 -11.03 -3.93 8.80
N PRO A 128 -11.57 -3.11 7.87
CA PRO A 128 -10.78 -2.21 7.05
C PRO A 128 -9.71 -1.49 7.86
N TYR A 129 -8.45 -1.67 7.46
CA TYR A 129 -7.31 -1.24 8.25
C TYR A 129 -7.16 0.28 8.26
N LEU A 130 -6.54 0.74 9.36
CA LEU A 130 -6.04 2.09 9.56
C LEU A 130 -4.80 1.92 10.43
N ASP A 131 -3.66 2.18 9.83
CA ASP A 131 -2.34 1.90 10.39
C ASP A 131 -1.48 3.17 10.33
N LEU A 132 -0.62 3.36 11.33
CA LEU A 132 0.44 4.36 11.36
C LEU A 132 1.77 3.61 11.50
N ILE A 133 2.73 3.85 10.63
CA ILE A 133 4.08 3.30 10.75
C ILE A 133 5.02 4.45 11.10
N ASP A 134 5.81 4.24 12.14
CA ASP A 134 6.74 5.22 12.67
C ASP A 134 8.15 4.62 12.67
N SER A 135 9.07 5.28 11.96
CA SER A 135 10.50 4.99 11.98
C SER A 135 11.30 6.26 12.25
N GLU A 136 12.62 6.12 12.33
CA GLU A 136 13.53 7.27 12.48
C GLU A 136 13.34 8.29 11.34
N LYS A 137 13.14 7.82 10.10
CA LYS A 137 13.11 8.68 8.91
C LYS A 137 11.72 8.97 8.40
N TYR A 138 10.75 8.10 8.66
CA TYR A 138 9.42 8.21 8.06
C TYR A 138 8.31 8.16 9.08
N LEU A 139 7.27 8.93 8.77
CA LEU A 139 5.94 8.75 9.31
C LEU A 139 5.03 8.33 8.15
N GLU A 140 4.36 7.19 8.27
CA GLU A 140 3.49 6.67 7.23
C GLU A 140 2.08 6.46 7.73
N LEU A 141 1.13 6.99 6.98
CA LEU A 141 -0.29 6.81 7.21
C LEU A 141 -0.80 5.84 6.15
N GLY A 142 -1.36 4.71 6.59
CA GLY A 142 -1.95 3.71 5.70
C GLY A 142 -3.41 3.47 6.05
N TRP A 143 -4.30 3.51 5.07
CA TRP A 143 -5.70 3.11 5.30
C TRP A 143 -6.34 2.43 4.10
N TYR A 144 -7.35 1.62 4.38
CA TYR A 144 -8.12 0.91 3.36
C TYR A 144 -8.91 1.87 2.46
N PHE A 145 -8.76 1.73 1.15
CA PHE A 145 -9.48 2.45 0.10
C PHE A 145 -10.58 1.55 -0.47
N ALA A 146 -11.84 1.84 -0.17
CA ALA A 146 -12.93 0.89 -0.42
C ALA A 146 -13.16 0.59 -1.90
N ASN A 147 -13.43 -0.69 -2.19
CA ASN A 147 -13.85 -1.17 -3.50
C ASN A 147 -15.31 -0.72 -3.77
N PRO A 148 -15.66 -0.36 -5.02
CA PRO A 148 -17.06 -0.18 -5.42
C PRO A 148 -18.01 -1.32 -5.03
N THR A 149 -17.55 -2.57 -4.93
CA THR A 149 -18.38 -3.73 -4.56
C THR A 149 -18.44 -4.01 -3.06
N ASP A 150 -17.69 -3.26 -2.24
CA ASP A 150 -17.68 -3.45 -0.78
C ASP A 150 -19.06 -3.20 -0.17
N SER A 151 -19.28 -3.79 1.01
CA SER A 151 -20.47 -3.52 1.81
C SER A 151 -20.55 -2.03 2.22
N ASP A 152 -21.76 -1.58 2.54
CA ASP A 152 -21.96 -0.20 3.03
C ASP A 152 -21.16 0.10 4.31
N ASN A 153 -20.99 -0.91 5.16
CA ASN A 153 -20.21 -0.77 6.39
C ASN A 153 -18.71 -0.57 6.10
N GLU A 154 -18.14 -1.35 5.17
CA GLU A 154 -16.74 -1.19 4.76
C GLU A 154 -16.50 0.16 4.08
N LYS A 155 -17.39 0.56 3.18
CA LYS A 155 -17.35 1.89 2.54
C LYS A 155 -17.44 3.01 3.58
N LYS A 156 -18.31 2.88 4.58
CA LYS A 156 -18.41 3.84 5.70
C LYS A 156 -17.13 3.91 6.51
N LEU A 157 -16.51 2.77 6.80
CA LEU A 157 -15.23 2.72 7.52
C LEU A 157 -14.10 3.35 6.72
N SER A 158 -13.98 3.03 5.42
CA SER A 158 -12.98 3.65 4.54
C SER A 158 -13.13 5.18 4.49
N LYS A 159 -14.35 5.70 4.37
CA LYS A 159 -14.62 7.16 4.41
C LYS A 159 -14.22 7.78 5.74
N ASN A 160 -14.48 7.11 6.86
CA ASN A 160 -14.07 7.59 8.18
C ASN A 160 -12.54 7.63 8.33
N HIS A 161 -11.84 6.61 7.81
CA HIS A 161 -10.37 6.58 7.82
C HIS A 161 -9.77 7.68 6.96
N ALA A 162 -10.32 7.88 5.76
CA ALA A 162 -9.93 8.98 4.87
C ALA A 162 -10.16 10.34 5.54
N LYS A 163 -11.28 10.53 6.23
CA LYS A 163 -11.57 11.77 6.97
C LYS A 163 -10.58 12.03 8.10
N LYS A 164 -10.21 11.00 8.88
CA LYS A 164 -9.19 11.12 9.93
C LYS A 164 -7.82 11.46 9.33
N SER A 165 -7.45 10.81 8.23
CA SER A 165 -6.18 11.05 7.53
C SER A 165 -6.13 12.46 6.93
N TYR A 166 -7.25 12.95 6.39
CA TYR A 166 -7.41 14.34 5.96
C TYR A 166 -7.22 15.33 7.12
N GLN A 167 -7.84 15.06 8.27
CA GLN A 167 -7.68 15.92 9.45
C GLN A 167 -6.23 15.96 9.92
N LEU A 168 -5.57 14.80 10.05
CA LEU A 168 -4.17 14.74 10.45
C LEU A 168 -3.25 15.43 9.41
N ALA A 169 -3.47 15.22 8.12
CA ALA A 169 -2.71 15.90 7.08
C ALA A 169 -2.85 17.42 7.19
N ARG A 170 -4.04 17.93 7.55
CA ARG A 170 -4.22 19.36 7.86
C ARG A 170 -3.47 19.81 9.11
N GLN A 171 -3.38 18.98 10.14
CA GLN A 171 -2.62 19.30 11.35
C GLN A 171 -1.11 19.38 11.06
N LEU A 172 -0.59 18.53 10.17
CA LEU A 172 0.84 18.45 9.84
C LEU A 172 1.29 19.45 8.77
N MET A 173 0.41 19.80 7.82
CA MET A 173 0.75 20.55 6.60
C MET A 173 -0.22 21.70 6.29
N GLY A 174 -1.13 22.04 7.21
CA GLY A 174 -2.15 23.06 6.97
C GLY A 174 -3.15 22.68 5.86
N ASP A 175 -3.78 23.68 5.24
CA ASP A 175 -4.79 23.42 4.20
C ASP A 175 -4.24 22.69 2.97
N GLU A 176 -2.94 22.84 2.69
CA GLU A 176 -2.25 22.10 1.62
C GLU A 176 -2.24 20.59 1.90
N GLY A 177 -2.12 20.17 3.17
CA GLY A 177 -2.25 18.76 3.55
C GLY A 177 -3.65 18.20 3.34
N GLY A 178 -4.67 19.00 3.62
CA GLY A 178 -6.05 18.63 3.31
C GLY A 178 -6.27 18.47 1.81
N LYS A 179 -5.75 19.40 1.02
CA LYS A 179 -5.76 19.33 -0.44
C LYS A 179 -5.02 18.09 -0.96
N LEU A 180 -3.85 17.76 -0.40
CA LEU A 180 -3.10 16.55 -0.76
C LEU A 180 -3.95 15.29 -0.61
N VAL A 181 -4.62 15.10 0.54
CA VAL A 181 -5.47 13.93 0.74
C VAL A 181 -6.67 13.92 -0.21
N ALA A 182 -7.26 15.09 -0.50
CA ALA A 182 -8.33 15.20 -1.49
C ALA A 182 -7.86 14.76 -2.89
N ASP A 183 -6.67 15.21 -3.29
CA ASP A 183 -6.04 14.89 -4.56
C ASP A 183 -5.73 13.38 -4.64
N MET A 184 -5.19 12.78 -3.57
CA MET A 184 -4.95 11.33 -3.47
C MET A 184 -6.22 10.52 -3.69
N LEU A 185 -7.32 10.89 -3.02
CA LEU A 185 -8.60 10.19 -3.11
C LEU A 185 -9.24 10.30 -4.51
N ASN A 186 -8.83 11.32 -5.29
CA ASN A 186 -9.20 11.49 -6.69
C ASN A 186 -8.21 10.81 -7.66
N GLY A 187 -7.31 9.95 -7.16
CA GLY A 187 -6.38 9.15 -7.95
C GLY A 187 -5.09 9.88 -8.31
N GLN A 188 -4.81 11.06 -7.76
CA GLN A 188 -3.54 11.73 -7.99
C GLN A 188 -2.42 11.09 -7.15
N ILE A 189 -1.25 10.95 -7.78
CA ILE A 189 -0.05 10.45 -7.13
C ILE A 189 0.92 11.62 -6.97
N VAL A 190 1.38 11.84 -5.75
CA VAL A 190 2.45 12.82 -5.45
C VAL A 190 3.67 12.06 -4.96
N LYS A 191 4.85 12.46 -5.46
CA LYS A 191 6.14 11.89 -5.07
C LYS A 191 7.17 12.99 -4.87
N ASN A 192 8.04 12.83 -3.88
CA ASN A 192 9.21 13.69 -3.61
C ASN A 192 8.90 15.21 -3.67
N LYS A 193 7.88 15.66 -2.92
CA LYS A 193 7.41 17.05 -2.94
C LYS A 193 7.30 17.63 -1.53
N VAL A 194 7.63 18.91 -1.37
CA VAL A 194 7.35 19.64 -0.13
C VAL A 194 5.94 20.20 -0.18
N ILE A 195 5.13 19.92 0.84
CA ILE A 195 3.73 20.37 0.98
C ILE A 195 3.54 20.81 2.43
N GLY A 196 3.09 22.04 2.65
CA GLY A 196 2.89 22.59 4.00
C GLY A 196 4.13 22.51 4.89
N GLY A 197 5.32 22.63 4.31
CA GLY A 197 6.60 22.50 5.01
C GLY A 197 7.08 21.06 5.26
N GLN A 198 6.27 20.04 4.98
CA GLN A 198 6.65 18.63 5.14
C GLN A 198 7.13 18.03 3.81
N LYS A 199 8.19 17.21 3.85
CA LYS A 199 8.65 16.47 2.68
C LYS A 199 7.81 15.19 2.53
N VAL A 200 6.93 15.18 1.53
CA VAL A 200 6.12 14.02 1.13
C VAL A 200 6.92 13.19 0.13
N GLU A 201 7.31 11.98 0.51
CA GLU A 201 8.01 11.05 -0.40
C GLU A 201 7.04 10.37 -1.36
N LEU A 202 5.87 9.97 -0.83
CA LEU A 202 4.82 9.31 -1.60
C LEU A 202 3.46 9.60 -1.00
N ALA A 203 2.49 9.91 -1.84
CA ALA A 203 1.10 10.06 -1.48
C ALA A 203 0.21 9.54 -2.62
N LYS A 204 -0.56 8.49 -2.38
CA LYS A 204 -1.46 7.89 -3.38
C LYS A 204 -2.59 7.06 -2.75
N CYS A 205 -3.64 6.83 -3.53
CA CYS A 205 -4.68 5.83 -3.27
C CYS A 205 -4.85 4.93 -4.50
N GLU A 206 -4.46 3.66 -4.38
CA GLU A 206 -4.51 2.67 -5.46
C GLU A 206 -4.70 1.27 -4.88
N PHE A 207 -5.30 0.35 -5.66
CA PHE A 207 -5.39 -1.08 -5.29
C PHE A 207 -5.90 -1.33 -3.86
N TYR A 208 -6.98 -0.64 -3.50
CA TYR A 208 -7.62 -0.71 -2.19
C TYR A 208 -6.78 -0.22 -0.99
N SER A 209 -5.72 0.54 -1.27
CA SER A 209 -4.82 1.11 -0.28
C SER A 209 -4.55 2.58 -0.54
N CYS A 210 -4.68 3.39 0.50
CA CYS A 210 -4.12 4.73 0.53
C CYS A 210 -2.87 4.75 1.41
N MET A 211 -1.84 5.45 0.95
CA MET A 211 -0.56 5.60 1.64
C MET A 211 -0.08 7.05 1.52
N LEU A 212 0.27 7.66 2.65
CA LEU A 212 0.96 8.94 2.74
C LEU A 212 2.24 8.75 3.56
N VAL A 213 3.40 8.94 2.92
CA VAL A 213 4.74 8.80 3.48
C VAL A 213 5.36 10.18 3.61
N ILE A 214 5.64 10.59 4.85
CA ILE A 214 6.28 11.86 5.19
C ILE A 214 7.69 11.56 5.69
N ASN A 215 8.68 12.24 5.12
CA ASN A 215 10.05 12.21 5.56
C ASN A 215 10.26 13.21 6.71
N LYS A 216 10.67 12.70 7.88
CA LYS A 216 10.89 13.47 9.10
C LYS A 216 12.17 14.30 9.07
N SER A 217 13.14 13.94 8.23
CA SER A 217 14.48 14.55 8.19
C SER A 217 14.45 16.04 7.80
N ALA A 218 13.42 16.51 7.09
CA ALA A 218 13.28 17.92 6.75
C ALA A 218 12.83 18.79 7.96
N ALA A 219 12.11 18.21 8.92
CA ALA A 219 11.72 18.91 10.16
C ALA A 219 12.94 19.11 11.08
N GLN A 220 13.89 18.19 11.08
CA GLN A 220 15.09 18.23 11.91
C GLN A 220 16.16 19.25 11.46
N THR A 221 16.04 19.80 10.24
CA THR A 221 16.95 20.84 9.72
C THR A 221 16.49 22.28 9.96
N ALA A 222 15.27 22.49 10.47
CA ALA A 222 14.77 23.84 10.78
C ALA A 222 15.22 24.35 12.16
N ASP A 223 15.67 23.46 13.04
CA ASP A 223 16.11 23.77 14.42
C ASP A 223 17.65 23.73 14.59
N LYS A 224 18.43 23.81 13.50
CA LYS A 224 19.90 23.90 13.53
C LYS A 224 20.43 25.19 12.93
#